data_AF-A0A8S2T7I1-F1
#
_entry.id   AF-A0A8S2T7I1-F1
#
_cell.length_a   1.000
_cell.length_b   1.000
_cell.length_c   1.000
_cell.angle_alpha   90.00
_cell.angle_beta   90.00
_cell.angle_gamma   90.00
#
_symmetry.space_group_name_H-M   'P 1'
#
loop_
_entity.id
_entity.type
_entity.pdbx_description
1 polymer ?
#
loop_
_entity_poly.entity_id
_entity_poly.type
_entity_poly.pdbx_seq_one_letter_code
_entity_poly.pdbx_strand_id
1 'polypeptide(L)'
;PRTINHIEGRHNKWKKRSTKPHHDMYSCIDMFKSEQLLASDERHRHEAGAPPPKRRRATRIAEESLYHLWDKLEKKQIDKETFLKGAGLRYFQYLKIE
;
A
#
# COMPACT_ATOMS: atom_id res chain seq x y z
N PRO A 1 15.63 7.28 -19.20
CA PRO A 1 14.30 7.71 -18.71
C PRO A 1 13.38 6.50 -18.45
N ARG A 2 13.40 5.93 -17.23
CA ARG A 2 12.49 4.84 -16.85
C ARG A 2 11.19 5.44 -16.28
N THR A 3 10.31 5.89 -17.15
CA THR A 3 8.87 6.11 -16.88
C THR A 3 8.22 4.77 -16.55
N ILE A 4 8.48 4.24 -15.35
CA ILE A 4 7.65 3.14 -14.82
C ILE A 4 6.33 3.79 -14.47
N ASN A 5 5.39 3.70 -15.41
CA ASN A 5 4.08 4.32 -15.37
C ASN A 5 3.38 3.93 -14.07
N HIS A 6 3.06 4.92 -13.24
CA HIS A 6 2.27 4.71 -12.02
C HIS A 6 0.97 3.92 -12.31
N ILE A 7 0.36 4.21 -13.46
CA ILE A 7 -0.82 3.53 -14.01
C ILE A 7 -0.55 2.04 -14.26
N GLU A 8 0.61 1.69 -14.84
CA GLU A 8 0.98 0.31 -15.12
C GLU A 8 1.26 -0.47 -13.82
N GLY A 9 1.87 0.18 -12.84
CA GLY A 9 2.03 -0.37 -11.49
C GLY A 9 0.69 -0.60 -10.77
N ARG A 10 -0.27 0.30 -10.96
CA ARG A 10 -1.64 0.19 -10.44
C ARG A 10 -2.38 -0.97 -11.13
N HIS A 11 -2.33 -1.05 -12.45
CA HIS A 11 -2.97 -2.13 -13.21
C HIS A 11 -2.42 -3.50 -12.84
N ASN A 12 -1.10 -3.63 -12.66
CA ASN A 12 -0.47 -4.86 -12.21
C ASN A 12 -0.90 -5.27 -10.79
N LYS A 13 -1.09 -4.31 -9.87
CA LYS A 13 -1.61 -4.59 -8.52
C LYS A 13 -3.07 -5.01 -8.56
N TRP A 14 -3.88 -4.32 -9.34
CA TRP A 14 -5.28 -4.67 -9.55
C TRP A 14 -5.40 -6.11 -10.08
N LYS A 15 -4.69 -6.42 -11.17
CA LYS A 15 -4.65 -7.76 -11.75
C LYS A 15 -4.28 -8.84 -10.72
N LYS A 16 -3.25 -8.59 -9.90
CA LYS A 16 -2.84 -9.53 -8.84
C LYS A 16 -3.88 -9.71 -7.73
N ARG A 17 -4.71 -8.69 -7.47
CA ARG A 17 -5.76 -8.76 -6.44
C ARG A 17 -7.01 -9.45 -6.99
N SER A 18 -7.42 -9.11 -8.22
CA SER A 18 -8.61 -9.66 -8.87
C SER A 18 -8.48 -11.13 -9.28
N THR A 19 -7.27 -11.63 -9.49
CA THR A 19 -7.04 -13.05 -9.82
C THR A 19 -6.88 -13.94 -8.60
N LYS A 20 -6.92 -13.39 -7.38
CA LYS A 20 -6.83 -14.20 -6.17
C LYS A 20 -8.20 -14.77 -5.80
N PRO A 21 -8.27 -15.98 -5.23
CA PRO A 21 -9.47 -16.46 -4.58
C PRO A 21 -9.86 -15.51 -3.45
N HIS A 22 -11.12 -15.08 -3.43
CA HIS A 22 -11.68 -14.25 -2.37
C HIS A 22 -12.53 -15.13 -1.44
N HIS A 23 -12.45 -14.86 -0.14
CA HIS A 23 -13.13 -15.68 0.88
C HIS A 23 -14.65 -15.49 0.86
N ASP A 24 -15.14 -14.33 0.45
CA ASP A 24 -16.55 -14.01 0.31
C ASP A 24 -16.81 -12.98 -0.80
N MET A 25 -18.08 -12.77 -1.14
CA MET A 25 -18.47 -11.77 -2.15
C MET A 25 -18.27 -10.33 -1.66
N TYR A 26 -18.39 -10.08 -0.35
CA TYR A 26 -18.27 -8.73 0.22
C TYR A 26 -16.84 -8.19 0.14
N SER A 27 -15.83 -9.04 0.34
CA SER A 27 -14.42 -8.69 0.16
C SER A 27 -14.08 -8.33 -1.28
N CYS A 28 -14.74 -8.95 -2.27
CA CYS A 28 -14.66 -8.49 -3.66
C CYS A 28 -15.26 -7.09 -3.81
N ILE A 29 -16.46 -6.84 -3.26
CA ILE A 29 -17.13 -5.54 -3.35
C ILE A 29 -16.27 -4.43 -2.73
N ASP A 30 -15.70 -4.67 -1.55
CA ASP A 30 -14.85 -3.69 -0.88
C ASP A 30 -13.55 -3.45 -1.65
N MET A 31 -13.00 -4.50 -2.28
CA MET A 31 -11.88 -4.36 -3.20
C MET A 31 -12.24 -3.45 -4.39
N PHE A 32 -13.40 -3.64 -5.03
CA PHE A 32 -13.86 -2.78 -6.14
C PHE A 32 -14.07 -1.33 -5.69
N LYS A 33 -14.70 -1.10 -4.52
CA LYS A 33 -14.89 0.25 -3.95
C LYS A 33 -13.55 0.94 -3.72
N SER A 34 -12.56 0.22 -3.17
CA SER A 34 -11.22 0.76 -2.92
C SER A 34 -10.53 1.19 -4.22
N GLU A 35 -10.70 0.42 -5.30
CA GLU A 35 -10.12 0.73 -6.60
C GLU A 35 -10.81 1.94 -7.27
N GLN A 36 -12.13 2.06 -7.10
CA GLN A 36 -12.90 3.19 -7.59
C GLN A 36 -12.50 4.50 -6.90
N LEU A 37 -12.30 4.48 -5.57
CA LEU A 37 -11.80 5.64 -4.82
C LEU A 37 -10.42 6.07 -5.32
N LEU A 38 -9.48 5.12 -5.46
CA LEU A 38 -8.15 5.39 -6.01
C LEU A 38 -8.20 5.93 -7.45
N ALA A 39 -9.18 5.51 -8.25
CA ALA A 39 -9.40 6.06 -9.59
C ALA A 39 -9.83 7.52 -9.55
N SER A 40 -10.77 7.82 -8.66
CA SER A 40 -11.30 9.16 -8.50
C SER A 40 -10.21 10.12 -8.02
N ASP A 41 -9.38 9.70 -7.07
CA ASP A 41 -8.27 10.52 -6.57
C ASP A 41 -7.24 10.82 -7.66
N GLU A 42 -6.85 9.82 -8.45
CA GLU A 42 -5.92 10.03 -9.57
C GLU A 42 -6.49 10.98 -10.64
N ARG A 43 -7.79 10.86 -10.94
CA ARG A 43 -8.48 11.79 -11.84
C ARG A 43 -8.45 13.22 -11.32
N HIS A 44 -8.83 13.45 -10.06
CA HIS A 44 -8.79 14.79 -9.46
C HIS A 44 -7.38 15.38 -9.46
N ARG A 45 -6.35 14.57 -9.22
CA ARG A 45 -4.95 15.03 -9.28
C ARG A 45 -4.54 15.42 -10.69
N HIS A 46 -4.97 14.64 -11.68
CA HIS A 46 -4.71 14.94 -13.09
C HIS A 46 -5.41 16.24 -13.52
N GLU A 47 -6.67 16.41 -13.13
CA GLU A 47 -7.45 17.64 -13.36
C GLU A 47 -6.81 18.86 -12.67
N ALA A 48 -6.25 18.67 -11.47
CA ALA A 48 -5.53 19.72 -10.74
C ALA A 48 -4.12 20.02 -11.29
N GLY A 49 -3.67 19.34 -12.35
CA GLY A 49 -2.32 19.48 -12.89
C GLY A 49 -1.22 19.06 -11.92
N ALA A 50 -1.54 18.25 -10.92
CA ALA A 50 -0.57 17.80 -9.93
C ALA A 50 0.49 16.92 -10.61
N PRO A 51 1.78 17.06 -10.27
CA PRO A 51 2.81 16.20 -10.83
C PRO A 51 2.52 14.73 -10.52
N PRO A 52 2.97 13.78 -11.37
CA PRO A 52 2.76 12.36 -11.15
C PRO A 52 3.16 11.99 -9.71
N PRO A 53 2.40 11.14 -9.01
CA PRO A 53 2.73 10.74 -7.66
C PRO A 53 4.19 10.25 -7.64
N LYS A 54 5.02 10.89 -6.81
CA LYS A 54 6.41 10.49 -6.61
C LYS A 54 6.42 8.97 -6.42
N ARG A 55 7.29 8.25 -7.15
CA ARG A 55 7.49 6.79 -6.97
C ARG A 55 7.44 6.50 -5.48
N ARG A 56 6.60 5.55 -5.06
CA ARG A 56 6.35 5.22 -3.64
C ARG A 56 7.66 5.34 -2.88
N ARG A 57 7.84 6.45 -2.16
CA ARG A 57 9.03 6.67 -1.37
C ARG A 57 9.10 5.52 -0.37
N ALA A 58 10.29 5.06 -0.06
CA ALA A 58 10.46 3.94 0.87
C ALA A 58 9.77 4.21 2.23
N THR A 59 9.50 5.48 2.56
CA THR A 59 8.63 5.92 3.66
C THR A 59 7.20 5.36 3.60
N ARG A 60 6.48 5.47 2.47
CA ARG A 60 5.10 4.93 2.36
C ARG A 60 5.06 3.40 2.43
N ILE A 61 6.12 2.73 1.95
CA ILE A 61 6.26 1.27 2.06
C ILE A 61 6.53 0.87 3.51
N ALA A 62 7.33 1.66 4.23
CA ALA A 62 7.59 1.47 5.65
C ALA A 62 6.31 1.65 6.49
N GLU A 63 5.52 2.69 6.20
CA GLU A 63 4.22 2.93 6.85
C GLU A 63 3.23 1.77 6.62
N GLU A 64 3.00 1.36 5.36
CA GLU A 64 2.12 0.21 5.06
C GLU A 64 2.61 -1.08 5.76
N SER A 65 3.93 -1.27 5.86
CA SER A 65 4.52 -2.42 6.57
C SER A 65 4.32 -2.34 8.09
N LEU A 66 4.40 -1.14 8.68
CA LEU A 66 4.14 -0.92 10.11
C LEU A 66 2.68 -1.18 10.45
N TYR A 67 1.73 -0.72 9.63
CA TYR A 67 0.32 -1.02 9.81
C TYR A 67 0.04 -2.53 9.77
N HIS A 68 0.65 -3.27 8.84
CA HIS A 68 0.51 -4.73 8.80
C HIS A 68 1.13 -5.44 10.00
N LEU A 69 2.25 -4.95 10.53
CA LEU A 69 2.84 -5.49 11.76
C LEU A 69 1.94 -5.22 12.97
N TRP A 70 1.32 -4.04 13.03
CA TRP A 70 0.40 -3.66 14.08
C TRP A 70 -0.85 -4.54 14.09
N ASP A 71 -1.48 -4.74 12.92
CA ASP A 71 -2.66 -5.61 12.75
C ASP A 71 -2.37 -7.07 13.18
N LYS A 72 -1.16 -7.57 12.90
CA LYS A 72 -0.74 -8.90 13.36
C LYS A 72 -0.57 -8.99 14.88
N LEU A 73 -0.09 -7.92 15.51
CA LEU A 73 0.03 -7.86 16.97
C LEU A 73 -1.35 -7.84 17.63
N GLU A 74 -2.28 -7.03 17.12
CA GLU A 74 -3.67 -6.98 17.62
C GLU A 74 -4.37 -8.33 17.49
N LYS A 75 -4.14 -9.03 16.38
CA LYS A 75 -4.64 -10.40 16.16
C LYS A 75 -3.88 -11.48 16.95
N LYS A 76 -2.91 -11.10 17.79
CA LYS A 76 -2.03 -12.00 18.56
C LYS A 76 -1.31 -13.05 17.69
N GLN A 77 -1.09 -12.75 16.42
CA GLN A 77 -0.37 -13.62 15.48
C GLN A 77 1.15 -13.52 15.66
N ILE A 78 1.62 -12.41 16.26
CA ILE A 78 3.01 -12.19 16.62
C ILE A 78 3.06 -11.73 18.08
N ASP A 79 4.15 -12.05 18.76
CA ASP A 79 4.45 -11.57 20.09
C ASP A 79 5.02 -10.14 20.06
N LYS A 80 5.02 -9.49 21.22
CA LYS A 80 5.46 -8.10 21.37
C LYS A 80 6.93 -7.91 21.00
N GLU A 81 7.79 -8.90 21.25
CA GLU A 81 9.22 -8.80 20.94
C GLU A 81 9.46 -8.83 19.43
N THR A 82 8.79 -9.73 18.71
CA THR A 82 8.84 -9.79 17.24
C THR A 82 8.29 -8.51 16.60
N PHE A 83 7.21 -7.96 17.16
CA PHE A 83 6.68 -6.67 16.71
C PHE A 83 7.72 -5.54 16.86
N LEU A 84 8.34 -5.41 18.04
CA LEU A 84 9.31 -4.34 18.30
C LEU A 84 10.55 -4.43 17.41
N LYS A 85 11.07 -5.64 17.17
CA LYS A 85 12.17 -5.87 16.22
C LYS A 85 11.78 -5.45 14.80
N GLY A 86 10.58 -5.84 14.36
CA GLY A 86 10.06 -5.48 13.03
C GLY A 86 9.83 -3.98 12.87
N ALA A 87 9.21 -3.34 13.86
CA ALA A 87 8.92 -1.91 13.86
C ALA A 87 10.21 -1.08 13.91
N GLY A 88 11.16 -1.44 14.77
CA GLY A 88 12.47 -0.80 14.86
C GLY A 88 13.23 -0.81 13.53
N LEU A 89 13.27 -1.96 12.85
CA LEU A 89 13.91 -2.08 11.53
C LEU A 89 13.28 -1.11 10.50
N ARG A 90 11.95 -0.97 10.51
CA ARG A 90 11.23 -0.07 9.61
C ARG A 90 11.45 1.41 9.95
N TYR A 91 11.53 1.74 11.23
CA TYR A 91 11.86 3.07 11.72
C TYR A 91 13.29 3.50 11.31
N PHE A 92 14.29 2.62 11.44
CA PHE A 92 15.64 2.93 10.97
C PHE A 92 15.77 3.01 9.45
N GLN A 93 14.95 2.26 8.71
CA GLN A 93 14.87 2.42 7.25
C GLN A 93 14.27 3.78 6.86
N TYR A 94 13.30 4.27 7.64
CA TYR A 94 12.72 5.60 7.45
C TYR A 94 13.77 6.71 7.67
N LEU A 95 14.53 6.64 8.77
CA LEU A 95 15.55 7.65 9.12
C LEU A 95 16.74 7.72 8.14
N LYS A 96 17.06 6.64 7.42
CA LYS A 96 18.14 6.64 6.41
C LYS A 96 17.76 7.32 5.10
N ILE A 97 16.49 7.70 4.92
CA ILE A 97 15.96 8.29 3.68
C ILE A 97 15.81 9.82 3.80
N GLU A 98 15.82 10.36 5.02
CA GLU A 98 15.90 11.80 5.32
C GLU A 98 17.35 12.30 5.24
#